data_AF-A0A920D4A1-F1
#
_entry.id   AF-A0A920D4A1-F1
#
_cell.length_a   1.000
_cell.length_b   1.000
_cell.length_c   1.000
_cell.angle_alpha   90.00
_cell.angle_beta   90.00
_cell.angle_gamma   90.00
#
_symmetry.space_group_name_H-M   'P 1'
#
loop_
_entity.id
_entity.type
_entity.pdbx_description
1 polymer ?
#
loop_
_entity_poly.entity_id
_entity_poly.type
_entity_poly.pdbx_seq_one_letter_code
_entity_poly.pdbx_strand_id
1 'polypeptide(L)' 'MTARQLAEELEIHIRIRLNELQLYTQALYYLLTFGWKIRILEPGELKACMVDITSELLNYYQS' A
#
# COMPACT_ATOMS: atom_id res chain seq x y z
N MET A 1 -7.64 22.45 18.24
CA MET A 1 -7.44 21.21 17.45
C MET A 1 -8.79 20.57 17.23
N THR A 2 -9.17 20.28 15.99
CA THR A 2 -10.41 19.56 15.66
C THR A 2 -10.18 18.04 15.77
N ALA A 3 -11.24 17.28 16.07
CA ALA A 3 -11.16 15.81 16.21
C ALA A 3 -10.55 15.09 14.99
N ARG A 4 -10.64 15.72 13.82
CA ARG A 4 -10.05 15.24 12.56
C ARG A 4 -8.52 15.33 12.56
N GLN A 5 -7.96 16.42 13.10
CA GLN A 5 -6.52 16.59 13.24
C GLN A 5 -5.95 15.61 14.27
N LEU A 6 -6.69 15.36 15.35
CA LEU A 6 -6.29 14.37 16.37
C LEU A 6 -6.31 12.93 15.81
N ALA A 7 -7.26 12.61 14.94
CA ALA A 7 -7.33 11.31 14.27
C ALA A 7 -6.16 11.10 13.29
N GLU A 8 -5.77 12.13 12.52
CA GLU A 8 -4.60 12.09 11.64
C GLU A 8 -3.28 11.95 12.43
N GLU A 9 -3.20 12.54 13.64
CA GLU A 9 -2.02 12.45 14.51
C GLU A 9 -1.89 11.09 15.22
N LEU A 10 -3.01 10.40 15.42
CA LEU A 10 -3.07 9.03 15.94
C LEU A 10 -2.79 7.96 14.88
N GLU A 11 -2.82 8.31 13.59
CA GLU A 11 -2.45 7.39 12.52
C GLU A 11 -0.92 7.23 12.47
N ILE A 12 -0.46 6.00 12.70
CA ILE A 12 0.96 5.65 12.64
C ILE A 12 1.42 5.73 11.18
N HIS A 13 2.13 6.80 10.85
CA HIS A 13 2.75 6.98 9.54
C HIS A 13 4.17 6.41 9.55
N ILE A 14 4.43 5.42 8.69
CA ILE A 14 5.75 4.81 8.54
C ILE A 14 6.35 5.25 7.20
N ARG A 15 7.53 5.86 7.25
CA ARG A 15 8.32 6.15 6.05
C ARG A 15 9.35 5.06 5.84
N ILE A 16 9.23 4.35 4.72
CA ILE A 16 10.14 3.28 4.33
C ILE A 16 10.93 3.77 3.12
N ARG A 17 12.27 3.72 3.19
CA ARG A 17 13.12 3.97 2.03
C ARG A 17 13.32 2.67 1.28
N LEU A 18 12.91 2.64 0.03
CA LEU A 18 13.07 1.51 -0.87
C LEU A 18 13.90 1.93 -2.07
N ASN A 19 14.73 1.03 -2.58
CA ASN A 19 15.33 1.19 -3.90
C ASN A 19 14.29 0.85 -4.98
N GLU A 20 14.41 1.41 -6.19
CA GLU A 20 13.43 1.22 -7.28
C GLU A 20 13.17 -0.26 -7.58
N LEU A 21 14.22 -1.08 -7.63
CA LEU A 21 14.09 -2.53 -7.86
C LEU A 21 13.31 -3.23 -6.73
N GLN A 22 13.48 -2.78 -5.49
CA GLN A 22 12.79 -3.36 -4.33
C GLN A 22 11.32 -2.93 -4.28
N LEU A 23 11.02 -1.71 -4.76
CA LEU A 23 9.67 -1.17 -4.83
C LEU A 23 8.76 -2.05 -5.68
N TYR A 24 9.24 -2.48 -6.86
CA TYR A 24 8.45 -3.20 -7.85
C TYR A 24 8.51 -4.72 -7.73
N THR A 25 9.31 -5.26 -6.82
CA THR A 25 9.43 -6.72 -6.63
C THR A 25 9.03 -7.11 -5.23
N GLN A 26 9.93 -7.02 -4.26
CA GLN A 26 9.75 -7.60 -2.95
C GLN A 26 8.84 -6.80 -2.01
N ALA A 27 8.85 -5.47 -2.14
CA ALA A 27 8.02 -4.61 -1.30
C ALA A 27 6.52 -4.79 -1.60
N LEU A 28 6.13 -4.86 -2.88
CA LEU A 28 4.74 -5.08 -3.29
C LEU A 28 4.16 -6.38 -2.70
N TYR A 29 4.86 -7.50 -2.85
CA TYR A 29 4.39 -8.77 -2.30
C TYR A 29 4.32 -8.76 -0.77
N TYR A 30 5.25 -8.08 -0.11
CA TYR A 30 5.19 -7.89 1.34
C TYR A 30 3.99 -7.03 1.75
N LEU A 31 3.72 -5.93 1.03
CA LEU A 31 2.59 -5.03 1.30
C LEU A 31 1.24 -5.71 1.09
N LEU A 32 1.12 -6.61 0.12
CA LEU A 32 -0.09 -7.42 -0.10
C LEU A 32 -0.49 -8.24 1.13
N THR A 33 0.47 -8.71 1.93
CA THR A 33 0.19 -9.51 3.13
C THR A 33 -0.62 -8.74 4.19
N PHE A 34 -0.54 -7.41 4.20
CA PHE A 34 -1.33 -6.57 5.09
C PHE A 34 -2.77 -6.37 4.60
N GLY A 35 -3.03 -6.61 3.31
CA GLY A 35 -4.32 -6.40 2.67
C GLY A 35 -4.88 -5.00 2.94
N TRP A 36 -6.13 -4.94 3.40
CA TRP A 36 -6.85 -3.70 3.70
C TRP A 36 -6.41 -2.98 4.99
N LYS A 37 -5.49 -3.56 5.78
CA LYS A 37 -5.02 -2.96 7.04
C LYS A 37 -4.12 -1.75 6.85
N ILE A 38 -3.56 -1.59 5.65
CA ILE A 38 -2.72 -0.44 5.30
C ILE A 38 -3.29 0.26 4.08
N ARG A 39 -3.04 1.57 4.01
CA ARG A 39 -3.36 2.39 2.85
C ARG A 39 -2.08 3.05 2.35
N ILE A 40 -1.78 2.84 1.08
CA ILE A 40 -0.65 3.50 0.43
C ILE A 40 -1.07 4.93 0.10
N LEU A 41 -0.39 5.90 0.72
CA LEU A 41 -0.59 7.32 0.46
C LEU A 41 0.30 7.77 -0.71
N GLU A 42 1.59 7.44 -0.65
CA GLU A 42 2.60 7.76 -1.66
C GLU A 42 3.70 6.67 -1.70
N PRO A 43 4.42 6.51 -2.82
CA PRO A 43 4.24 7.21 -4.10
C PRO A 43 3.03 6.69 -4.90
N GLY A 44 2.50 7.51 -5.81
CA GLY A 44 1.29 7.18 -6.59
C GLY A 44 1.46 5.94 -7.48
N GLU A 45 2.67 5.73 -8.00
CA GLU A 45 3.06 4.58 -8.81
C GLU A 45 2.94 3.28 -8.02
N LEU A 46 3.36 3.27 -6.75
CA LEU A 46 3.26 2.09 -5.89
C LEU A 46 1.79 1.71 -5.65
N LYS A 47 0.93 2.72 -5.49
CA LYS A 47 -0.51 2.51 -5.35
C LYS A 47 -1.11 1.92 -6.63
N ALA A 48 -0.71 2.40 -7.80
CA ALA A 48 -1.17 1.85 -9.09
C ALA A 48 -0.75 0.38 -9.22
N CYS A 49 0.52 0.05 -8.96
CA CYS A 49 1.00 -1.34 -9.00
C CYS A 49 0.25 -2.27 -8.05
N MET A 50 -0.13 -1.81 -6.84
CA MET A 50 -0.95 -2.60 -5.93
C MET A 50 -2.34 -2.88 -6.49
N VAL A 51 -2.97 -1.90 -7.15
CA VAL A 51 -4.27 -2.08 -7.79
C VAL A 51 -4.17 -3.11 -8.91
N ASP A 52 -3.14 -3.02 -9.74
CA ASP A 52 -2.94 -3.94 -10.87
C ASP A 52 -2.77 -5.38 -10.37
N ILE A 53 -1.85 -5.62 -9.44
CA ILE A 53 -1.57 -6.98 -8.92
C ILE A 53 -2.78 -7.56 -8.19
N THR A 54 -3.48 -6.76 -7.37
CA THR A 54 -4.68 -7.26 -6.67
C THR A 54 -5.82 -7.57 -7.64
N SER A 55 -5.95 -6.82 -8.73
CA SER A 55 -6.94 -7.07 -9.78
C SER A 55 -6.61 -8.35 -10.56
N GLU A 56 -5.34 -8.55 -10.92
CA GLU A 56 -4.87 -9.79 -11.55
C GLU A 56 -5.12 -11.01 -10.65
N LEU A 57 -4.80 -10.91 -9.35
CA LEU A 57 -5.07 -11.97 -8.37
C LEU A 57 -6.57 -12.26 -8.26
N LEU A 58 -7.41 -11.22 -8.20
CA LEU A 58 -8.85 -11.41 -8.16
C LEU A 58 -9.35 -12.16 -9.40
N ASN A 59 -8.90 -11.74 -10.59
CA ASN A 59 -9.24 -12.38 -11.85
C ASN A 59 -8.79 -13.85 -11.87
N TYR A 60 -7.59 -14.15 -11.36
CA TYR A 60 -7.06 -15.52 -11.28
C TYR A 60 -7.94 -16.43 -10.42
N TYR A 61 -8.38 -15.97 -9.24
CA TYR A 61 -9.23 -16.76 -8.35
C TYR A 61 -10.70 -16.84 -8.77
N GLN A 62 -11.15 -15.94 -9.65
CA GLN A 62 -12.51 -15.95 -10.20
C GLN A 62 -12.65 -16.82 -11.46
N SER A 63 -11.53 -17.24 -12.05
CA SER A 63 -11.48 -18.19 -13.16
C SER A 63 -11.71 -19.63 -12.70
#